data_AF-A0AAW5MRX8-F1
#
_entry.id   AF-A0AAW5MRX8-F1
#
_cell.length_a   1.000
_cell.length_b   1.000
_cell.length_c   1.000
_cell.angle_alpha   90.00
_cell.angle_beta   90.00
_cell.angle_gamma   90.00
#
_symmetry.space_group_name_H-M   'P 1'
#
loop_
_entity.id
_entity.type
_entity.pdbx_description
1 polymer ?
#
loop_
_entity_poly.entity_id
_entity_poly.type
_entity_poly.pdbx_seq_one_letter_code
_entity_poly.pdbx_strand_id
1 'polypeptide(L)' 'MPQQNYLDELAPAFTPLLAIKEASRCLFCHDAPCSQACPAQTDPGKFIRSIFFR' A
#
# COMPACT_ATOMS: atom_id res chain seq x y z
N MET A 1 6.60 3.93 -31.48
CA MET A 1 7.01 4.99 -30.54
C MET A 1 6.19 4.74 -29.27
N PRO A 2 6.72 4.54 -28.05
CA PRO A 2 5.80 4.43 -26.92
C PRO A 2 5.23 5.85 -26.74
N GLN A 3 3.94 6.01 -26.99
CA GLN A 3 3.29 7.29 -26.75
C GLN A 3 3.01 7.38 -25.24
N GLN A 4 4.05 7.73 -24.47
CA GLN A 4 3.93 8.09 -23.07
C GLN A 4 3.49 9.54 -22.95
N ASN A 5 2.48 9.77 -22.11
CA ASN A 5 1.69 10.99 -22.02
C ASN A 5 2.23 11.89 -20.89
N TYR A 6 1.82 13.16 -20.88
CA TYR A 6 2.31 14.23 -19.98
C TYR A 6 2.23 13.94 -18.46
N LEU A 7 1.44 12.94 -18.03
CA LEU A 7 1.16 12.64 -16.61
C LEU A 7 1.53 11.21 -16.20
N ASP A 8 2.37 10.52 -16.99
CA ASP A 8 2.76 9.14 -16.68
C ASP A 8 3.52 9.00 -15.34
N GLU A 9 3.92 10.13 -14.77
CA GLU A 9 4.55 10.26 -13.48
C GLU A 9 3.71 11.10 -12.54
N LEU A 10 3.42 10.54 -11.38
CA LEU A 10 3.47 11.31 -10.13
C LEU A 10 4.18 10.49 -9.04
N ALA A 11 4.12 9.16 -9.08
CA ALA A 11 5.16 8.28 -8.58
C ALA A 11 5.06 6.92 -9.29
N PRO A 12 6.19 6.27 -9.62
CA PRO A 12 6.15 4.92 -10.15
C PRO A 12 5.56 3.97 -9.11
N ALA A 13 4.69 3.07 -9.56
CA ALA A 13 4.13 2.04 -8.69
C ALA A 13 5.25 1.15 -8.10
N PHE A 14 5.03 0.65 -6.89
CA PHE A 14 5.97 -0.31 -6.30
C PHE A 14 6.05 -1.59 -7.13
N THR A 15 7.27 -2.08 -7.30
CA THR A 15 7.49 -3.47 -7.71
C THR A 15 6.97 -4.41 -6.63
N PRO A 16 6.62 -5.67 -6.93
CA PRO A 16 6.11 -6.61 -5.93
C PRO A 16 7.04 -6.76 -4.71
N LEU A 17 8.36 -6.78 -4.93
CA LEU A 17 9.36 -6.84 -3.86
C LEU A 17 9.37 -5.58 -2.99
N LEU A 18 9.27 -4.38 -3.60
CA LEU A 18 9.19 -3.13 -2.85
C LEU A 18 7.89 -3.05 -2.03
N ALA A 19 6.77 -3.52 -2.59
CA ALA A 19 5.50 -3.56 -1.89
C ALA A 19 5.53 -4.49 -0.67
N ILE A 20 6.14 -5.68 -0.79
CA ILE A 20 6.33 -6.61 0.34
C ILE A 20 7.25 -5.98 1.40
N LYS A 21 8.34 -5.34 0.98
CA LYS A 21 9.29 -4.67 1.88
C LYS A 21 8.66 -3.49 2.62
N GLU A 22 7.77 -2.73 1.97
CA GLU A 22 7.05 -1.66 2.66
C GLU A 22 5.98 -2.23 3.60
N ALA A 23 5.26 -3.28 3.16
CA ALA A 23 4.27 -3.95 3.99
C ALA A 23 4.86 -4.58 5.26
N SER A 24 6.12 -5.05 5.22
CA SER A 24 6.81 -5.62 6.38
C SER A 24 7.11 -4.62 7.50
N ARG A 25 7.02 -3.32 7.22
CA ARG A 25 7.19 -2.25 8.22
C ARG A 25 5.95 -2.03 9.08
N CYS A 26 4.81 -2.58 8.68
CA CYS A 26 3.57 -2.46 9.44
C CYS A 26 3.69 -3.24 10.77
N LEU A 27 3.35 -2.58 11.88
CA LEU A 27 3.41 -3.19 13.21
C LEU A 27 2.19 -4.07 13.54
N PHE A 28 1.20 -4.13 12.65
CA PHE A 28 -0.05 -4.87 12.84
C PHE A 28 -0.70 -4.61 14.20
N CYS A 29 -0.82 -3.33 14.56
CA CYS A 29 -1.40 -2.87 15.82
C CYS A 29 -2.80 -3.47 16.06
N HIS A 30 -3.09 -3.84 17.30
CA HIS A 30 -4.42 -4.31 17.70
C HIS A 30 -5.47 -3.19 17.50
N ASP A 31 -5.22 -2.02 18.08
CA ASP A 31 -6.08 -0.84 17.94
C ASP A 31 -5.51 0.07 16.85
N ALA A 32 -5.57 -0.40 15.60
CA ALA A 32 -4.94 0.27 14.48
C ALA A 32 -5.60 1.65 14.20
N PRO A 33 -4.89 2.78 14.42
CA PRO A 33 -5.46 4.10 14.18
C PRO A 33 -5.69 4.35 12.69
N CYS A 34 -4.89 3.71 11.82
CA CYS A 34 -5.07 3.79 10.36
C CYS A 34 -6.41 3.21 9.88
N SER A 35 -6.90 2.13 10.52
CA SER A 35 -8.20 1.54 10.19
C SER A 35 -9.35 2.33 10.80
N GLN A 36 -9.20 2.85 12.01
CA GLN A 36 -10.24 3.67 12.67
C GLN A 36 -10.44 5.04 12.00
N ALA A 37 -9.35 5.67 11.55
CA ALA A 37 -9.39 7.01 10.96
C ALA A 37 -9.67 7.02 9.45
N CYS A 38 -9.73 5.86 8.79
CA CYS A 38 -9.93 5.80 7.35
C CYS A 38 -11.32 6.34 6.97
N PRO A 39 -11.43 7.47 6.23
CA PRO A 39 -12.75 8.05 5.89
C PRO A 39 -13.60 7.12 5.02
N ALA A 40 -12.93 6.29 4.22
CA ALA A 40 -13.55 5.29 3.37
C ALA A 40 -14.02 4.02 4.15
N GLN A 41 -13.83 3.97 5.47
CA GLN A 41 -14.20 2.84 6.33
C GLN A 41 -13.61 1.51 5.85
N THR A 42 -12.40 1.56 5.27
CA THR A 42 -11.64 0.37 4.88
C THR A 42 -10.72 -0.06 6.03
N ASP A 43 -10.13 -1.25 5.91
CA ASP A 43 -9.16 -1.77 6.87
C ASP A 43 -7.75 -1.86 6.27
N PRO A 44 -6.92 -0.81 6.43
CA PRO A 44 -5.53 -0.82 6.01
C PRO A 44 -4.68 -1.94 6.54
N GLY A 45 -4.87 -2.32 7.81
CA GLY A 45 -4.12 -3.42 8.39
C GLY A 45 -4.34 -4.74 7.62
N LYS A 46 -5.57 -5.01 7.20
CA LYS A 46 -5.93 -6.26 6.50
C LYS A 46 -5.30 -6.37 5.11
N PHE A 47 -5.29 -5.30 4.31
CA PHE A 47 -4.68 -5.36 2.97
C PHE A 47 -3.16 -5.42 3.04
N ILE A 48 -2.53 -4.68 3.97
CA ILE A 48 -1.07 -4.70 4.14
C ILE A 48 -0.62 -6.11 4.57
N ARG A 49 -1.39 -6.76 5.46
CA ARG A 49 -1.13 -8.14 5.89
C ARG A 49 -1.17 -9.14 4.72
N SER A 50 -2.13 -8.99 3.82
CA SER A 50 -2.25 -9.84 2.62
C SER A 50 -1.04 -9.69 1.67
N ILE A 51 -0.49 -8.48 1.54
CA ILE A 51 0.71 -8.23 0.73
C ILE A 51 1.95 -8.82 1.39
N PHE A 52 2.06 -8.72 2.72
CA PHE A 52 3.23 -9.20 3.45
C PHE A 52 3.38 -10.73 3.45
N PHE A 53 2.28 -11.49 3.57
CA PHE A 53 2.28 -12.96 3.64
C PHE A 53 2.04 -13.66 2.29
N ARG A 54 2.31 -12.96 1.19
CA ARG A 54 2.02 -13.42 -0.16
C ARG A 54 3.08 -14.37 -0.72
#